data_AF-A0AAD9UG88-F1
#
_entry.id   AF-A0AAD9UG88-F1
#
_cell.length_a   1.000
_cell.length_b   1.000
_cell.length_c   1.000
_cell.angle_alpha   90.00
_cell.angle_beta   90.00
_cell.angle_gamma   90.00
#
_symmetry.space_group_name_H-M   'P 1'
#
loop_
_entity.id
_entity.type
_entity.pdbx_description
1 polymer ?
#
loop_
_entity_poly.entity_id
_entity_poly.type
_entity_poly.pdbx_seq_one_letter_code
_entity_poly.pdbx_strand_id
1 'polypeptide(L)'
;MFAMSLPEDEFQVEELRSLLEHALQNTYKSRENDPKGGSIMFNCLRLFGKDYQYSVVSNTNGELCNHYPSKVVVLEYVLAQCDESSKHRVQSLYNVEDLKELFSKARFARCRARFSIPVILFEGKHICRSATISGGAEIYGRSGIDFFFTGGESIPGGSTNTDESSEWQLFNRIRGQDIRLLKQFSVGMICDLMVEKKKVKFGMNVTSSEKVDKENRYAEFSIMSVPYPGCEFFREWRQNGYMAEGMMFDWEQGYVDADLDLPDQMTLPCSIDWTKYRVGRP
;
A
#
# COMPACT_ATOMS: atom_id res chain seq x y z
N MET A 1 -8.99 10.00 -21.09
CA MET A 1 -7.53 10.03 -21.35
C MET A 1 -7.17 8.68 -21.95
N PHE A 2 -6.46 8.69 -23.08
CA PHE A 2 -6.45 7.61 -24.08
C PHE A 2 -5.94 6.25 -23.57
N ALA A 3 -6.69 5.19 -23.87
CA ALA A 3 -6.21 3.82 -23.81
C ALA A 3 -5.04 3.68 -24.81
N MET A 4 -3.81 3.60 -24.30
CA MET A 4 -2.66 3.25 -25.13
C MET A 4 -2.72 1.74 -25.37
N SER A 5 -3.24 1.33 -26.54
CA SER A 5 -3.01 -0.03 -27.03
C SER A 5 -1.53 -0.16 -27.37
N LEU A 6 -0.74 -0.67 -26.42
CA LEU A 6 0.67 -0.97 -26.62
C LEU A 6 0.78 -2.16 -27.59
N PRO A 7 1.72 -2.16 -28.54
CA PRO A 7 1.89 -3.27 -29.47
C PRO A 7 2.15 -4.59 -28.73
N GLU A 8 1.64 -5.70 -29.28
CA GLU A 8 1.84 -7.08 -28.82
C GLU A 8 3.29 -7.54 -29.05
N ASP A 9 4.24 -6.88 -28.39
CA ASP A 9 5.61 -7.39 -28.31
C ASP A 9 5.71 -8.41 -27.17
N GLU A 10 6.09 -9.64 -27.52
CA GLU A 10 6.39 -10.69 -26.57
C GLU A 10 7.55 -10.24 -25.65
N PHE A 11 7.39 -10.41 -24.34
CA PHE A 11 8.45 -10.02 -23.39
C PHE A 11 9.46 -11.15 -23.36
N GLN A 12 10.73 -10.84 -23.62
CA GLN A 12 11.83 -11.80 -23.51
C GLN A 12 12.06 -12.16 -22.04
N VAL A 13 12.41 -13.41 -21.76
CA VAL A 13 12.69 -13.89 -20.38
C VAL A 13 13.83 -13.10 -19.75
N GLU A 14 14.82 -12.70 -20.55
CA GLU A 14 15.96 -11.89 -20.15
C GLU A 14 15.55 -10.50 -19.67
N GLU A 15 14.54 -9.89 -20.28
CA GLU A 15 14.01 -8.59 -19.85
C GLU A 15 13.32 -8.71 -18.49
N LEU A 16 12.50 -9.74 -18.29
CA LEU A 16 11.86 -10.03 -17.01
C LEU A 16 12.90 -10.27 -15.92
N ARG A 17 13.94 -11.07 -16.23
CA ARG A 17 15.04 -11.34 -15.31
C ARG A 17 15.76 -10.06 -14.90
N SER A 18 16.07 -9.19 -15.87
CA SER A 18 16.71 -7.90 -15.62
C SER A 18 15.89 -6.98 -14.72
N LEU A 19 14.56 -6.94 -14.92
CA LEU A 19 13.64 -6.18 -14.06
C LEU A 19 13.63 -6.72 -12.62
N LEU A 20 13.58 -8.03 -12.44
CA LEU A 20 13.60 -8.69 -11.13
C LEU A 20 14.94 -8.46 -10.41
N GLU A 21 16.06 -8.67 -11.09
CA GLU A 21 17.40 -8.40 -10.55
C GLU A 21 17.53 -6.94 -10.10
N HIS A 22 17.03 -6.00 -10.93
CA HIS A 22 17.02 -4.59 -10.55
C HIS A 22 16.18 -4.31 -9.30
N ALA A 23 14.97 -4.87 -9.21
CA ALA A 23 14.07 -4.68 -8.08
C ALA A 23 14.64 -5.26 -6.77
N LEU A 24 15.39 -6.36 -6.84
CA LEU A 24 16.01 -6.99 -5.67
C LEU A 24 17.21 -6.20 -5.12
N GLN A 25 17.98 -5.58 -6.02
CA GLN A 25 19.24 -4.90 -5.68
C GLN A 25 19.08 -3.41 -5.40
N ASN A 26 17.98 -2.78 -5.83
CA ASN A 26 17.83 -1.34 -5.80
C ASN A 26 16.60 -0.92 -4.98
N THR A 27 16.72 0.20 -4.27
CA THR A 27 15.57 0.88 -3.69
C THR A 27 15.08 1.96 -4.62
N TYR A 28 13.76 2.07 -4.79
CA TYR A 28 13.17 3.10 -5.64
C TYR A 28 12.81 4.35 -4.84
N LYS A 29 13.06 5.52 -5.45
CA LYS A 29 12.42 6.79 -5.09
C LYS A 29 12.03 7.51 -6.37
N SER A 30 10.83 8.11 -6.39
CA SER A 30 10.40 8.95 -7.52
C SER A 30 11.36 10.14 -7.66
N ARG A 31 11.81 10.38 -8.89
CA ARG A 31 12.74 11.45 -9.26
C ARG A 31 12.37 11.95 -10.64
N GLU A 32 12.40 13.26 -10.80
CA GLU A 32 12.29 13.89 -12.11
C GLU A 32 13.49 13.48 -12.98
N ASN A 33 13.25 13.21 -14.27
CA ASN A 33 14.30 12.91 -15.26
C ASN A 33 15.20 11.71 -14.90
N ASP A 34 14.63 10.59 -14.44
CA ASP A 34 15.33 9.30 -14.34
C ASP A 34 15.08 8.46 -15.61
N PRO A 35 16.03 8.39 -16.57
CA PRO A 35 15.82 7.66 -17.82
C PRO A 35 15.67 6.15 -17.59
N LYS A 36 16.42 5.60 -16.61
CA LYS A 36 16.36 4.18 -16.27
C LYS A 36 15.04 3.86 -15.59
N GLY A 37 14.62 4.67 -14.63
CA GLY A 37 13.31 4.57 -13.98
C GLY A 37 12.16 4.70 -14.97
N GLY A 38 12.28 5.59 -15.96
CA GLY A 38 11.31 5.74 -17.06
C GLY A 38 11.19 4.49 -17.91
N SER A 39 12.31 3.87 -18.30
CA SER A 39 12.32 2.61 -19.05
C SER A 39 11.71 1.45 -18.26
N ILE A 40 12.06 1.30 -16.97
CA ILE A 40 11.47 0.29 -16.09
C ILE A 40 9.95 0.52 -15.96
N MET A 41 9.52 1.76 -15.72
CA MET A 41 8.10 2.10 -15.60
C MET A 41 7.35 1.76 -16.90
N PHE A 42 7.93 2.08 -18.06
CA PHE A 42 7.35 1.73 -19.35
C PHE A 42 7.16 0.22 -19.50
N ASN A 43 8.16 -0.58 -19.12
CA ASN A 43 8.07 -2.04 -19.17
C ASN A 43 7.01 -2.57 -18.19
N CYS A 44 6.93 -2.04 -16.97
CA CYS A 44 5.89 -2.41 -16.01
C CYS A 44 4.48 -2.12 -16.56
N LEU A 45 4.27 -0.97 -17.21
CA LEU A 45 2.99 -0.63 -17.85
C LEU A 45 2.62 -1.59 -18.99
N ARG A 46 3.60 -2.03 -19.78
CA ARG A 46 3.38 -3.05 -20.81
C ARG A 46 2.98 -4.39 -20.18
N LEU A 47 3.63 -4.80 -19.08
CA LEU A 47 3.27 -6.02 -18.36
C LEU A 47 1.85 -5.95 -17.79
N PHE A 48 1.49 -4.83 -17.12
CA PHE A 48 0.10 -4.62 -16.68
C PHE A 48 -0.89 -4.70 -17.84
N GLY A 49 -0.54 -4.17 -19.01
CA GLY A 49 -1.41 -4.18 -20.19
C GLY A 49 -1.62 -5.54 -20.83
N LYS A 50 -0.84 -6.56 -20.46
CA LYS A 50 -1.07 -7.94 -20.88
C LYS A 50 -2.23 -8.58 -20.11
N ASP A 51 -2.29 -8.31 -18.80
CA ASP A 51 -3.24 -8.97 -17.91
C ASP A 51 -4.48 -8.11 -17.62
N TYR A 52 -4.36 -6.78 -17.74
CA TYR A 52 -5.36 -5.85 -17.24
C TYR A 52 -5.60 -4.67 -18.17
N GLN A 53 -6.85 -4.17 -18.15
CA GLN A 53 -7.13 -2.79 -18.49
C GLN A 53 -6.83 -1.92 -17.26
N TYR A 54 -6.27 -0.74 -17.47
CA TYR A 54 -5.88 0.13 -16.36
C TYR A 54 -5.90 1.61 -16.73
N SER A 55 -6.12 2.44 -15.71
CA SER A 55 -5.86 3.87 -15.71
C SER A 55 -4.54 4.19 -15.02
N VAL A 56 -4.00 5.37 -15.31
CA VAL A 56 -2.74 5.85 -14.72
C VAL A 56 -2.97 7.19 -14.04
N VAL A 57 -2.61 7.26 -12.76
CA VAL A 57 -2.52 8.52 -12.01
C VAL A 57 -1.05 8.97 -11.99
N SER A 58 -0.80 10.23 -12.36
CA SER A 58 0.55 10.81 -12.32
C SER A 58 1.06 10.93 -10.87
N ASN A 59 2.33 10.54 -10.68
CA ASN A 59 3.13 10.74 -9.49
C ASN A 59 4.58 11.12 -9.89
N THR A 60 4.71 11.92 -10.95
CA THR A 60 5.96 12.16 -11.69
C THR A 60 7.10 12.63 -10.80
N ASN A 61 6.79 13.49 -9.82
CA ASN A 61 7.76 14.04 -8.88
C ASN A 61 7.62 13.44 -7.48
N GLY A 62 6.86 12.33 -7.36
CA GLY A 62 6.56 11.70 -6.10
C GLY A 62 5.65 12.53 -5.19
N GLU A 63 4.91 13.47 -5.80
CA GLU A 63 3.99 14.40 -5.14
C GLU A 63 2.91 13.68 -4.33
N LEU A 64 2.46 12.51 -4.77
CA LEU A 64 1.56 11.65 -4.00
C LEU A 64 2.38 10.84 -3.01
N CYS A 65 3.40 10.13 -3.50
CA CYS A 65 4.32 9.37 -2.68
C CYS A 65 5.66 9.15 -3.39
N ASN A 66 6.74 9.65 -2.80
CA ASN A 66 8.11 9.40 -3.28
C ASN A 66 8.53 7.93 -3.32
N HIS A 67 7.81 7.02 -2.64
CA HIS A 67 8.10 5.59 -2.63
C HIS A 67 7.20 4.79 -3.59
N TYR A 68 6.24 5.44 -4.24
CA TYR A 68 5.44 4.84 -5.30
C TYR A 68 5.99 5.22 -6.68
N PRO A 69 5.78 4.37 -7.70
CA PRO A 69 6.25 4.65 -9.06
C PRO A 69 5.77 6.00 -9.57
N SER A 70 6.47 6.57 -10.55
CA SER A 70 6.10 7.85 -11.17
C SER A 70 4.73 7.83 -11.86
N LYS A 71 4.21 6.63 -12.14
CA LYS A 71 2.89 6.37 -12.69
C LYS A 71 2.20 5.32 -11.82
N VAL A 72 1.19 5.72 -11.07
CA VAL A 72 0.40 4.81 -10.21
C VAL A 72 -0.68 4.17 -11.07
N VAL A 73 -0.62 2.84 -11.19
CA VAL A 73 -1.57 2.05 -11.98
C VAL A 73 -2.83 1.79 -11.15
N VAL A 74 -3.99 2.01 -11.76
CA VAL A 74 -5.30 1.69 -11.20
C VAL A 74 -5.97 0.69 -12.12
N LEU A 75 -6.11 -0.55 -11.66
CA LEU A 75 -6.67 -1.65 -12.45
C LEU A 75 -8.17 -1.42 -12.65
N GLU A 76 -8.67 -1.61 -13.87
CA GLU A 76 -10.06 -1.38 -14.22
C GLU A 76 -10.84 -2.69 -14.41
N TYR A 77 -12.11 -2.67 -14.03
CA TYR A 77 -13.05 -3.76 -14.32
C TYR A 77 -13.71 -3.51 -15.69
N VAL A 78 -13.78 -4.56 -16.51
CA VAL A 78 -14.59 -4.52 -17.73
C VAL A 78 -16.03 -4.90 -17.35
N LEU A 79 -16.93 -3.92 -17.31
CA LEU A 79 -18.37 -4.20 -17.19
C LEU A 79 -18.83 -4.95 -18.44
N ALA A 80 -19.04 -6.25 -18.30
CA ALA A 80 -19.58 -7.10 -19.36
C ALA A 80 -21.07 -6.77 -19.60
N GLN A 81 -21.33 -5.68 -20.33
CA GLN A 81 -22.59 -5.36 -21.02
C GLN A 81 -22.42 -4.05 -21.80
N CYS A 82 -21.69 -4.09 -22.92
CA CYS A 82 -21.78 -3.07 -23.96
C CYS A 82 -21.73 -3.79 -25.30
N ASP A 83 -22.74 -3.53 -26.14
CA ASP A 83 -22.99 -4.18 -27.42
C ASP A 83 -21.72 -4.31 -28.29
N GLU A 84 -21.64 -5.46 -28.97
CA GLU A 84 -20.62 -5.88 -29.96
C GLU A 84 -20.30 -4.82 -31.05
N SER A 85 -21.10 -3.76 -31.17
CA SER A 85 -21.01 -2.73 -32.20
C SER A 85 -20.20 -1.48 -31.82
N SER A 86 -19.76 -1.33 -30.56
CA SER A 86 -19.03 -0.14 -30.11
C SER A 86 -17.56 -0.45 -29.79
N LYS A 87 -16.63 0.16 -30.54
CA LYS A 87 -15.15 0.10 -30.32
C LYS A 87 -14.69 0.82 -29.03
N HIS A 88 -15.60 1.08 -28.08
CA HIS A 88 -15.35 1.81 -26.83
C HIS A 88 -15.71 0.90 -25.65
N ARG A 89 -14.82 -0.06 -25.36
CA ARG A 89 -15.10 -1.26 -24.54
C ARG A 89 -14.72 -1.18 -23.05
N VAL A 90 -14.53 0.00 -22.45
CA VAL A 90 -14.30 0.10 -20.99
C VAL A 90 -14.90 1.40 -20.44
N GLN A 91 -15.83 1.29 -19.51
CA GLN A 91 -16.20 2.41 -18.64
C GLN A 91 -15.33 2.31 -17.40
N SER A 92 -14.35 3.21 -17.27
CA SER A 92 -13.53 3.26 -16.06
C SER A 92 -14.44 3.50 -14.85
N LEU A 93 -14.36 2.63 -13.84
CA LEU A 93 -15.05 2.81 -12.56
C LEU A 93 -14.57 4.08 -11.83
N TYR A 94 -13.39 4.57 -12.21
CA TYR A 94 -12.68 5.59 -11.46
C TYR A 94 -12.49 6.83 -12.31
N ASN A 95 -12.95 7.97 -11.78
CA ASN A 95 -12.45 9.25 -12.24
C ASN A 95 -11.02 9.43 -11.70
N VAL A 96 -10.06 9.50 -12.62
CA VAL A 96 -8.62 9.63 -12.32
C VAL A 96 -8.31 10.87 -11.49
N GLU A 97 -9.03 11.98 -11.72
CA GLU A 97 -8.79 13.23 -10.99
C GLU A 97 -9.32 13.14 -9.55
N ASP A 98 -10.52 12.60 -9.38
CA ASP A 98 -11.11 12.38 -8.05
C ASP A 98 -10.26 11.40 -7.23
N LEU A 99 -9.72 10.35 -7.87
CA LEU A 99 -8.79 9.42 -7.22
C LEU A 99 -7.49 10.11 -6.81
N LYS A 100 -6.93 10.96 -7.68
CA LYS A 100 -5.70 11.71 -7.38
C LYS A 100 -5.90 12.64 -6.18
N GLU A 101 -7.04 13.32 -6.11
CA GLU A 101 -7.41 14.14 -4.97
C GLU A 101 -7.54 13.28 -3.70
N LEU A 102 -8.22 12.14 -3.79
CA LEU A 102 -8.39 11.23 -2.66
C LEU A 102 -7.05 10.65 -2.17
N PHE A 103 -6.15 10.27 -3.08
CA PHE A 103 -4.78 9.86 -2.74
C PHE A 103 -4.02 10.95 -1.99
N SER A 104 -4.10 12.19 -2.48
CA SER A 104 -3.44 13.35 -1.88
C SER A 104 -3.88 13.58 -0.43
N LYS A 105 -5.16 13.31 -0.13
CA LYS A 105 -5.73 13.40 1.22
C LYS A 105 -5.45 12.18 2.09
N ALA A 106 -5.55 10.97 1.54
CA ALA A 106 -5.39 9.72 2.28
C ALA A 106 -3.93 9.41 2.65
N ARG A 107 -2.95 9.96 1.91
CA ARG A 107 -1.52 9.65 2.09
C ARG A 107 -1.01 9.87 3.51
N PHE A 108 -1.59 10.78 4.29
CA PHE A 108 -1.10 11.08 5.64
C PHE A 108 -1.37 9.96 6.66
N ALA A 109 -2.38 9.12 6.40
CA ALA A 109 -2.79 8.08 7.35
C ALA A 109 -1.81 6.92 7.43
N ARG A 110 -0.97 6.71 6.42
CA ARG A 110 -0.07 5.54 6.34
C ARG A 110 1.39 5.93 6.21
N CYS A 111 2.26 5.14 6.83
CA CYS A 111 3.68 5.47 6.97
C CYS A 111 4.36 5.66 5.62
N ARG A 112 5.22 6.69 5.54
CA ARG A 112 5.92 7.10 4.33
C ARG A 112 5.00 7.56 3.20
N ALA A 113 3.77 7.97 3.52
CA ALA A 113 2.75 8.32 2.55
C ALA A 113 2.36 7.16 1.60
N ARG A 114 2.52 5.91 2.03
CA ARG A 114 2.20 4.72 1.23
C ARG A 114 0.75 4.30 1.45
N PHE A 115 -0.16 5.09 0.89
CA PHE A 115 -1.61 4.87 0.91
C PHE A 115 -2.01 3.61 0.12
N SER A 116 -3.24 3.12 0.30
CA SER A 116 -3.72 1.92 -0.39
C SER A 116 -3.79 2.12 -1.91
N ILE A 117 -3.19 1.19 -2.66
CA ILE A 117 -3.28 1.14 -4.14
C ILE A 117 -3.54 -0.31 -4.60
N PRO A 118 -4.37 -0.52 -5.63
CA PRO A 118 -4.58 -1.84 -6.22
C PRO A 118 -3.30 -2.33 -6.92
N VAL A 119 -3.00 -3.61 -6.79
CA VAL A 119 -1.84 -4.26 -7.46
C VAL A 119 -2.20 -5.52 -8.21
N ILE A 120 -3.28 -6.18 -7.83
CA ILE A 120 -3.82 -7.34 -8.55
C ILE A 120 -5.34 -7.15 -8.63
N LEU A 121 -5.92 -7.48 -9.77
CA LEU A 121 -7.36 -7.60 -9.95
C LEU A 121 -7.64 -9.07 -10.24
N PHE A 122 -8.40 -9.72 -9.38
CA PHE A 122 -8.72 -11.14 -9.50
C PHE A 122 -10.20 -11.35 -9.23
N GLU A 123 -10.91 -11.98 -10.19
CA GLU A 123 -12.36 -12.21 -10.09
C GLU A 123 -13.18 -10.96 -9.73
N GLY A 124 -12.82 -9.82 -10.32
CA GLY A 124 -13.49 -8.53 -10.03
C GLY A 124 -13.17 -7.93 -8.66
N LYS A 125 -12.23 -8.49 -7.91
CA LYS A 125 -11.80 -8.00 -6.59
C LYS A 125 -10.38 -7.44 -6.65
N HIS A 126 -10.19 -6.27 -6.06
CA HIS A 126 -8.87 -5.67 -5.91
C HIS A 126 -8.11 -6.27 -4.72
N ILE A 127 -6.88 -6.69 -4.98
CA ILE A 127 -5.87 -6.86 -3.93
C ILE A 127 -5.05 -5.58 -3.91
N CYS A 128 -5.11 -4.89 -2.77
CA CYS A 128 -4.40 -3.64 -2.56
C CYS A 128 -3.15 -3.85 -1.71
N ARG A 129 -2.18 -2.94 -1.84
CA ARG A 129 -1.03 -2.84 -0.95
C ARG A 129 -0.93 -1.45 -0.36
N SER A 130 -0.40 -1.38 0.85
CA SER A 130 -0.21 -0.13 1.59
C SER A 130 0.85 -0.29 2.68
N ALA A 131 1.18 0.77 3.41
CA ALA A 131 1.92 0.67 4.67
C ALA A 131 0.97 0.60 5.87
N THR A 132 1.55 0.30 7.04
CA THR A 132 0.88 0.39 8.35
C THR A 132 0.42 1.83 8.64
N ILE A 133 -0.55 1.99 9.56
CA ILE A 133 -1.05 3.30 9.97
C ILE A 133 0.06 4.12 10.63
N SER A 134 0.15 5.40 10.25
CA SER A 134 1.06 6.39 10.83
C SER A 134 0.73 6.67 12.30
N GLY A 135 1.76 6.70 13.14
CA GLY A 135 1.66 7.25 14.49
C GLY A 135 1.51 8.77 14.49
N GLY A 136 1.19 9.33 15.65
CA GLY A 136 0.98 10.78 15.81
C GLY A 136 2.17 11.61 15.34
N ALA A 137 3.39 11.27 15.77
CA ALA A 137 4.59 12.01 15.39
C ALA A 137 4.76 12.16 13.85
N GLU A 138 4.46 11.10 13.09
CA GLU A 138 4.51 11.16 11.62
C GLU A 138 3.36 11.99 11.04
N ILE A 139 2.15 11.86 11.60
CA ILE A 139 0.98 12.65 11.18
C ILE A 139 1.22 14.16 11.43
N TYR A 140 1.67 14.56 12.62
CA TYR A 140 1.95 15.96 12.93
C TYR A 140 3.12 16.51 12.12
N GLY A 141 4.22 15.76 12.03
CA GLY A 141 5.38 16.19 11.26
C GLY A 141 5.05 16.43 9.79
N ARG A 142 4.27 15.54 9.17
CA ARG A 142 3.85 15.70 7.77
C ARG A 142 2.81 16.79 7.59
N SER A 143 1.77 16.82 8.44
CA SER A 143 0.70 17.81 8.33
C SER A 143 1.22 19.23 8.57
N GLY A 144 2.15 19.40 9.52
CA GLY A 144 2.81 20.66 9.80
C GLY A 144 3.69 21.14 8.64
N ILE A 145 4.48 20.25 8.04
CA ILE A 145 5.31 20.61 6.87
C ILE A 145 4.43 20.92 5.65
N ASP A 146 3.40 20.11 5.38
CA ASP A 146 2.52 20.33 4.22
C ASP A 146 1.71 21.64 4.35
N PHE A 147 1.34 22.06 5.57
CA PHE A 147 0.74 23.36 5.86
C PHE A 147 1.63 24.54 5.44
N PHE A 148 2.95 24.42 5.63
CA PHE A 148 3.90 25.46 5.20
C PHE A 148 4.12 25.50 3.68
N PHE A 149 3.94 24.38 2.96
CA PHE A 149 4.24 24.28 1.52
C PHE A 149 3.03 24.41 0.59
N THR A 150 1.80 24.18 1.07
CA THR A 150 0.58 24.18 0.23
C THR A 150 -0.23 25.49 0.26
N GLY A 151 0.33 26.58 0.78
CA GLY A 151 -0.25 27.91 0.56
C GLY A 151 -1.56 28.17 1.31
N GLY A 152 -1.76 27.58 2.49
CA GLY A 152 -2.72 28.11 3.47
C GLY A 152 -4.20 27.89 3.16
N GLU A 153 -4.60 26.73 2.62
CA GLU A 153 -5.97 26.27 2.90
C GLU A 153 -6.07 25.97 4.40
N SER A 154 -6.81 26.82 5.09
CA SER A 154 -6.90 26.90 6.53
C SER A 154 -7.28 25.57 7.19
N ILE A 155 -6.32 24.96 7.88
CA ILE A 155 -6.62 24.16 9.08
C ILE A 155 -6.82 25.17 10.21
N PRO A 156 -7.98 25.23 10.89
CA PRO A 156 -8.14 26.11 12.03
C PRO A 156 -7.20 25.65 13.15
N GLY A 157 -6.35 26.56 13.63
CA GLY A 157 -5.70 26.43 14.94
C GLY A 157 -4.19 26.19 14.93
N GLY A 158 -3.42 27.17 14.46
CA GLY A 158 -2.02 27.35 14.86
C GLY A 158 -1.97 28.08 16.21
N SER A 159 -2.01 27.32 17.31
CA SER A 159 -1.69 27.81 18.65
C SER A 159 -1.05 26.67 19.43
N THR A 160 0.06 26.97 20.10
CA THR A 160 0.95 26.08 20.87
C THR A 160 0.33 25.45 22.13
N ASN A 161 -0.99 25.30 22.17
CA ASN A 161 -1.71 24.52 23.17
C ASN A 161 -2.30 23.30 22.46
N THR A 162 -1.68 22.14 22.63
CA THR A 162 -2.20 20.87 22.12
C THR A 162 -3.42 20.45 22.94
N ASP A 163 -4.58 21.00 22.61
CA ASP A 163 -5.85 20.48 23.11
C ASP A 163 -6.07 19.07 22.52
N GLU A 164 -6.26 18.06 23.38
CA GLU A 164 -6.55 16.67 22.98
C GLU A 164 -7.73 16.57 21.99
N SER A 165 -8.67 17.51 22.06
CA SER A 165 -9.79 17.66 21.13
C SER A 165 -9.34 17.93 19.68
N SER A 166 -8.35 18.81 19.49
CA SER A 166 -7.78 19.13 18.17
C SER A 166 -7.04 17.94 17.57
N GLU A 167 -6.30 17.22 18.43
CA GLU A 167 -5.63 15.98 18.03
C GLU A 167 -6.62 14.93 17.53
N TRP A 168 -7.64 14.64 18.32
CA TRP A 168 -8.68 13.67 17.97
C TRP A 168 -9.39 14.03 16.65
N GLN A 169 -9.72 15.30 16.45
CA GLN A 169 -10.29 15.79 15.19
C GLN A 169 -9.35 15.59 13.99
N LEU A 170 -8.05 15.88 14.15
CA LEU A 170 -7.05 15.67 13.11
C LEU A 170 -6.93 14.19 12.72
N PHE A 171 -6.81 13.30 13.70
CA PHE A 171 -6.71 11.87 13.45
C PHE A 171 -7.98 11.32 12.79
N ASN A 172 -9.16 11.78 13.20
CA ASN A 172 -10.43 11.38 12.59
C ASN A 172 -10.54 11.85 11.15
N ARG A 173 -10.15 13.10 10.87
CA ARG A 173 -10.09 13.60 9.49
C ARG A 173 -9.16 12.77 8.63
N ILE A 174 -7.91 12.57 9.07
CA ILE A 174 -6.89 11.87 8.28
C ILE A 174 -7.25 10.39 8.06
N ARG A 175 -7.60 9.66 9.11
CA ARG A 175 -7.97 8.24 8.98
C ARG A 175 -9.30 8.06 8.26
N GLY A 176 -10.21 9.04 8.36
CA GLY A 176 -11.43 9.08 7.55
C GLY A 176 -11.16 9.14 6.04
N GLN A 177 -10.10 9.83 5.60
CA GLN A 177 -9.70 9.83 4.18
C GLN A 177 -9.12 8.48 3.74
N ASP A 178 -8.34 7.80 4.59
CA ASP A 178 -7.86 6.43 4.33
C ASP A 178 -9.03 5.45 4.23
N ILE A 179 -9.99 5.50 5.15
CA ILE A 179 -11.18 4.67 5.13
C ILE A 179 -12.01 4.92 3.86
N ARG A 180 -12.18 6.20 3.48
CA ARG A 180 -12.84 6.55 2.21
C ARG A 180 -12.12 5.94 1.02
N LEU A 181 -10.78 5.93 1.02
CA LEU A 181 -9.99 5.30 -0.02
C LEU A 181 -10.14 3.77 -0.04
N LEU A 182 -10.12 3.12 1.12
CA LEU A 182 -10.37 1.67 1.22
C LEU A 182 -11.76 1.31 0.67
N LYS A 183 -12.78 2.10 0.98
CA LYS A 183 -14.14 1.94 0.43
C LYS A 183 -14.19 2.16 -1.08
N GLN A 184 -13.45 3.15 -1.59
CA GLN A 184 -13.36 3.42 -3.03
C GLN A 184 -12.86 2.20 -3.81
N PHE A 185 -11.95 1.42 -3.23
CA PHE A 185 -11.47 0.15 -3.79
C PHE A 185 -12.27 -1.08 -3.35
N SER A 186 -13.42 -0.87 -2.71
CA SER A 186 -14.29 -1.95 -2.20
C SER A 186 -13.54 -2.96 -1.32
N VAL A 187 -12.58 -2.47 -0.53
CA VAL A 187 -11.84 -3.31 0.41
C VAL A 187 -12.80 -3.79 1.50
N GLY A 188 -12.98 -5.10 1.61
CA GLY A 188 -13.75 -5.73 2.70
C GLY A 188 -12.88 -6.36 3.79
N MET A 189 -11.62 -6.66 3.47
CA MET A 189 -10.68 -7.33 4.38
C MET A 189 -9.33 -6.61 4.40
N ILE A 190 -8.73 -6.49 5.59
CA ILE A 190 -7.39 -5.95 5.80
C ILE A 190 -6.52 -7.06 6.39
N CYS A 191 -5.46 -7.44 5.67
CA CYS A 191 -4.46 -8.38 6.16
C CYS A 191 -3.39 -7.61 6.92
N ASP A 192 -3.39 -7.69 8.25
CA ASP A 192 -2.36 -7.10 9.09
C ASP A 192 -1.20 -8.07 9.29
N LEU A 193 -0.04 -7.69 8.75
CA LEU A 193 1.19 -8.48 8.79
C LEU A 193 2.11 -8.09 9.96
N MET A 194 1.74 -7.13 10.81
CA MET A 194 2.62 -6.71 11.89
C MET A 194 2.74 -7.80 12.97
N VAL A 195 3.98 -8.11 13.36
CA VAL A 195 4.27 -8.94 14.55
C VAL A 195 4.06 -8.19 15.85
N GLU A 196 4.00 -6.85 15.78
CA GLU A 196 3.69 -5.96 16.89
C GLU A 196 2.40 -5.15 16.68
N LYS A 197 1.65 -4.85 17.73
CA LYS A 197 0.46 -3.98 17.71
C LYS A 197 0.84 -2.53 17.41
N LYS A 198 1.99 -2.10 17.92
CA LYS A 198 2.59 -0.78 17.68
C LYS A 198 4.09 -0.91 17.50
N LYS A 199 4.60 -0.29 16.44
CA LYS A 199 6.03 -0.27 16.19
C LYS A 199 6.69 0.85 16.97
N VAL A 200 7.68 0.51 17.80
CA VAL A 200 8.54 1.47 18.48
C VAL A 200 9.86 1.59 17.73
N LYS A 201 10.30 2.82 17.45
CA LYS A 201 11.67 3.12 17.02
C LYS A 201 12.20 4.29 17.85
N PHE A 202 13.42 4.16 18.37
CA PHE A 202 14.06 5.20 19.20
C PHE A 202 13.18 5.67 20.39
N GLY A 203 12.47 4.73 21.03
CA GLY A 203 11.58 5.04 22.15
C GLY A 203 10.23 5.66 21.78
N MET A 204 9.95 5.87 20.49
CA MET A 204 8.69 6.47 20.02
C MET A 204 7.83 5.47 19.24
N ASN A 205 6.51 5.51 19.47
CA ASN A 205 5.53 4.80 18.65
C ASN A 205 5.46 5.45 17.26
N VAL A 206 6.02 4.78 16.25
CA VAL A 206 6.08 5.28 14.88
C VAL A 206 4.89 4.83 14.04
N THR A 207 4.38 3.61 14.27
CA THR A 207 3.26 3.04 13.51
C THR A 207 2.35 2.24 14.43
N SER A 208 1.12 2.00 14.00
CA SER A 208 0.18 1.08 14.66
C SER A 208 -0.56 0.22 13.65
N SER A 209 -1.01 -0.94 14.12
CA SER A 209 -1.97 -1.75 13.39
C SER A 209 -3.38 -1.16 13.46
N GLU A 210 -4.15 -1.34 12.39
CA GLU A 210 -5.60 -1.16 12.31
C GLU A 210 -6.34 -1.85 13.48
N LYS A 211 -5.86 -3.02 13.93
CA LYS A 211 -6.50 -3.87 14.96
C LYS A 211 -6.50 -3.27 16.36
N VAL A 212 -5.63 -2.30 16.61
CA VAL A 212 -5.52 -1.60 17.91
C VAL A 212 -5.90 -0.14 17.80
N ASP A 213 -6.71 0.21 16.80
CA ASP A 213 -7.28 1.53 16.68
C ASP A 213 -8.27 1.80 17.82
N LYS A 214 -7.89 2.68 18.76
CA LYS A 214 -8.68 2.98 19.96
C LYS A 214 -10.10 3.48 19.67
N GLU A 215 -10.29 4.12 18.52
CA GLU A 215 -11.55 4.71 18.10
C GLU A 215 -12.40 3.75 17.25
N ASN A 216 -11.94 2.50 17.05
CA ASN A 216 -12.61 1.48 16.24
C ASN A 216 -12.98 1.96 14.83
N ARG A 217 -12.23 2.89 14.24
CA ARG A 217 -12.60 3.47 12.94
C ARG A 217 -12.56 2.47 11.79
N TYR A 218 -11.72 1.44 11.93
CA TYR A 218 -11.57 0.37 10.94
C TYR A 218 -12.46 -0.84 11.23
N ALA A 219 -13.38 -0.77 12.19
CA ALA A 219 -14.19 -1.90 12.64
C ALA A 219 -15.17 -2.45 11.59
N GLU A 220 -15.46 -1.68 10.53
CA GLU A 220 -16.30 -2.15 9.42
C GLU A 220 -15.56 -3.10 8.46
N PHE A 221 -14.23 -3.15 8.53
CA PHE A 221 -13.42 -4.06 7.73
C PHE A 221 -13.15 -5.34 8.50
N SER A 222 -13.13 -6.49 7.81
CA SER A 222 -12.65 -7.73 8.40
C SER A 222 -11.13 -7.66 8.53
N ILE A 223 -10.60 -7.60 9.75
CA ILE A 223 -9.16 -7.56 9.98
C ILE A 223 -8.65 -8.98 10.22
N MET A 224 -7.75 -9.45 9.37
CA MET A 224 -7.07 -10.74 9.50
C MET A 224 -5.64 -10.48 10.01
N SER A 225 -5.31 -10.95 11.20
CA SER A 225 -3.96 -10.81 11.77
C SER A 225 -3.11 -12.01 11.35
N VAL A 226 -2.12 -11.77 10.50
CA VAL A 226 -1.15 -12.79 10.03
C VAL A 226 0.27 -12.28 10.33
N PRO A 227 0.71 -12.30 11.60
CA PRO A 227 1.99 -11.73 12.02
C PRO A 227 3.15 -12.24 11.17
N TYR A 228 3.85 -11.39 10.40
CA TYR A 228 4.90 -11.83 9.47
C TYR A 228 6.20 -11.05 9.71
N PRO A 229 7.37 -11.73 9.78
CA PRO A 229 8.63 -11.06 10.02
C PRO A 229 8.87 -9.86 9.10
N GLY A 230 9.28 -8.74 9.68
CA GLY A 230 9.46 -7.48 8.96
C GLY A 230 10.79 -7.37 8.21
N CYS A 231 11.00 -6.21 7.60
CA CYS A 231 12.21 -5.93 6.81
C CYS A 231 13.53 -6.00 7.60
N GLU A 232 13.50 -5.85 8.92
CA GLU A 232 14.71 -5.96 9.75
C GLU A 232 15.22 -7.41 9.80
N PHE A 233 14.32 -8.39 9.89
CA PHE A 233 14.65 -9.82 9.81
C PHE A 233 15.18 -10.19 8.42
N PHE A 234 14.47 -9.77 7.36
CA PHE A 234 14.90 -10.04 5.97
C PHE A 234 16.11 -9.22 5.50
N ARG A 235 16.69 -8.36 6.36
CA ARG A 235 17.98 -7.74 6.09
C ARG A 235 19.09 -8.80 6.05
N GLU A 236 19.03 -9.78 6.96
CA GLU A 236 19.99 -10.88 7.03
C GLU A 236 19.87 -11.78 5.79
N TRP A 237 18.64 -12.09 5.36
CA TRP A 237 18.38 -12.81 4.10
C TRP A 237 19.09 -12.15 2.91
N ARG A 238 18.96 -10.83 2.78
CA ARG A 238 19.62 -10.06 1.71
C ARG A 238 21.14 -10.09 1.84
N GLN A 239 21.67 -10.00 3.06
CA GLN A 239 23.11 -10.05 3.32
C GLN A 239 23.70 -11.44 3.03
N ASN A 240 22.91 -12.50 3.19
CA ASN A 240 23.28 -13.88 2.90
C ASN A 240 23.01 -14.27 1.43
N GLY A 241 23.04 -13.31 0.50
CA GLY A 241 22.88 -13.58 -0.92
C GLY A 241 21.51 -14.14 -1.29
N TYR A 242 20.45 -13.73 -0.58
CA TYR A 242 19.08 -14.20 -0.78
C TYR A 242 18.86 -15.70 -0.45
N MET A 243 19.75 -16.29 0.35
CA MET A 243 19.59 -17.64 0.88
C MET A 243 18.83 -17.61 2.21
N ALA A 244 17.72 -18.35 2.27
CA ALA A 244 16.88 -18.45 3.46
C ALA A 244 17.17 -19.71 4.31
N GLU A 245 18.08 -20.58 3.86
CA GLU A 245 18.43 -21.81 4.58
C GLU A 245 18.97 -21.47 5.99
N GLY A 246 18.39 -22.12 7.01
CA GLY A 246 18.72 -21.88 8.41
C GLY A 246 18.17 -20.57 9.00
N MET A 247 17.45 -19.73 8.24
CA MET A 247 16.84 -18.52 8.77
C MET A 247 15.60 -18.86 9.61
N MET A 248 15.66 -18.58 10.91
CA MET A 248 14.53 -18.73 11.83
C MET A 248 14.23 -17.40 12.51
N PHE A 249 12.95 -17.00 12.47
CA PHE A 249 12.49 -15.84 13.23
C PHE A 249 12.19 -16.24 14.67
N ASP A 250 12.79 -15.53 15.62
CA ASP A 250 12.53 -15.72 17.04
C ASP A 250 11.17 -15.10 17.41
N TRP A 251 10.18 -15.94 17.71
CA TRP A 251 8.84 -15.51 18.10
C TRP A 251 8.73 -15.12 19.58
N GLU A 252 9.76 -15.39 20.40
CA GLU A 252 9.79 -15.08 21.83
C GLU A 252 10.34 -13.66 22.11
N GLN A 253 10.68 -12.92 21.06
CA GLN A 253 11.11 -11.52 21.17
C GLN A 253 10.02 -10.66 21.83
N GLY A 254 10.40 -9.86 22.84
CA GLY A 254 9.44 -9.11 23.67
C GLY A 254 8.60 -8.04 22.95
N TYR A 255 8.90 -7.71 21.69
CA TYR A 255 8.05 -6.83 20.87
C TYR A 255 6.99 -7.60 20.07
N VAL A 256 7.05 -8.92 20.03
CA VAL A 256 6.06 -9.77 19.34
C VAL A 256 4.84 -9.93 20.25
N ASP A 257 3.79 -9.18 19.97
CA ASP A 257 2.55 -9.14 20.77
C ASP A 257 1.27 -9.29 19.92
N ALA A 258 1.44 -9.70 18.66
CA ALA A 258 0.38 -10.02 17.73
C ALA A 258 0.17 -11.53 17.58
N ASP A 259 -1.08 -11.95 17.69
CA ASP A 259 -1.50 -13.33 17.47
C ASP A 259 -2.00 -13.56 16.05
N LEU A 260 -1.91 -14.82 15.61
CA LEU A 260 -2.56 -15.27 14.39
C LEU A 260 -4.07 -15.28 14.64
N ASP A 261 -4.81 -14.51 13.85
CA ASP A 261 -6.26 -14.39 13.94
C ASP A 261 -6.84 -14.42 12.52
N LEU A 262 -7.56 -15.49 12.21
CA LEU A 262 -8.11 -15.79 10.90
C LEU A 262 -9.63 -15.68 10.98
N PRO A 263 -10.29 -14.82 10.20
CA PRO A 263 -11.74 -14.68 10.22
C PRO A 263 -12.46 -16.00 9.93
N ASP A 264 -13.48 -16.35 10.72
CA ASP A 264 -14.24 -17.62 10.61
C ASP A 264 -14.80 -17.90 9.21
N GLN A 265 -15.10 -16.83 8.48
CA GLN A 265 -15.62 -16.84 7.11
C GLN A 265 -14.60 -17.29 6.05
N MET A 266 -13.33 -17.49 6.42
CA MET A 266 -12.28 -17.93 5.51
C MET A 266 -12.20 -19.46 5.46
N THR A 267 -12.36 -20.02 4.26
CA THR A 267 -12.04 -21.43 4.03
C THR A 267 -10.53 -21.60 3.98
N LEU A 268 -9.94 -22.13 5.05
CA LEU A 268 -8.51 -22.39 5.10
C LEU A 268 -8.16 -23.60 4.23
N PRO A 269 -7.07 -23.54 3.45
CA PRO A 269 -6.60 -24.72 2.73
C PRO A 269 -6.32 -25.85 3.72
N CYS A 270 -6.98 -27.00 3.52
CA CYS A 270 -6.84 -28.16 4.42
C CYS A 270 -5.39 -28.69 4.52
N SER A 271 -4.52 -28.31 3.57
CA SER A 271 -3.12 -28.73 3.51
C SER A 271 -2.18 -27.92 4.40
N ILE A 272 -2.63 -26.80 4.99
CA ILE A 272 -1.81 -25.93 5.82
C ILE A 272 -2.16 -26.16 7.30
N ASP A 273 -1.19 -26.63 8.07
CA ASP A 273 -1.30 -26.75 9.51
C ASP A 273 -0.95 -25.41 10.18
N TRP A 274 -1.97 -24.59 10.40
CA TRP A 274 -1.83 -23.25 11.00
C TRP A 274 -1.35 -23.29 12.46
N THR A 275 -1.45 -24.43 13.15
CA THR A 275 -0.88 -24.57 14.51
C THR A 275 0.65 -24.51 14.49
N LYS A 276 1.27 -24.80 13.33
CA LYS A 276 2.71 -24.72 13.12
C LYS A 276 3.17 -23.36 12.56
N TYR A 277 2.30 -22.35 12.55
CA TYR A 277 2.62 -21.03 11.97
C TYR A 277 3.92 -20.41 12.53
N ARG A 278 4.15 -20.55 13.85
CA ARG A 278 5.35 -20.05 14.53
C ARG A 278 6.48 -21.09 14.62
N VAL A 279 6.20 -22.34 14.28
CA VAL A 279 7.17 -23.43 14.34
C VAL A 279 7.82 -23.54 12.97
N GLY A 280 8.97 -22.87 12.79
CA GLY A 280 9.76 -23.00 11.57
C GLY A 280 10.03 -24.48 11.26
N ARG A 281 9.90 -24.89 9.99
CA ARG A 281 10.43 -26.20 9.60
C ARG A 281 11.95 -26.11 9.66
N PRO A 282 12.64 -27.01 10.37
CA PRO A 282 14.10 -27.09 10.32
C PRO A 282 14.59 -27.41 8.90
#